data_AF-X1AHW5-F1
#
_entry.id   AF-X1AHW5-F1
#
_cell.length_a   1.000
_cell.length_b   1.000
_cell.length_c   1.000
_cell.angle_alpha   90.00
_cell.angle_beta   90.00
_cell.angle_gamma   90.00
#
_symmetry.space_group_name_H-M   'P 1'
#
loop_
_entity.id
_entity.type
_entity.pdbx_description
1 polymer ?
#
loop_
_entity_poly.entity_id
_entity_poly.type
_entity_poly.pdbx_seq_one_letter_code
_entity_poly.pdbx_strand_id
1 'polypeptide(L)'
;QHFSSKADYTKLKLELQLIAAKILQKITYEQIQNLNYKAFTAGLIYYIGQTLDNRKIFTQSIVEQTSRFSSTTIRKKYHILNDILGDPSEFKL
;
A
#
# COMPACT_ATOMS: atom_id res chain seq x y z
N GLN A 1 7.17 13.60 -15.23
CA GLN A 1 6.68 12.27 -15.64
C GLN A 1 7.40 11.22 -14.80
N HIS A 2 6.69 10.31 -14.14
CA HIS A 2 7.30 9.32 -13.23
C HIS A 2 7.76 8.03 -13.93
N PHE A 3 7.43 7.84 -15.21
CA PHE A 3 7.81 6.67 -16.01
C PHE A 3 8.32 7.10 -17.37
N SER A 4 9.43 6.49 -17.78
CA SER A 4 10.12 6.76 -19.04
C SER A 4 9.55 5.96 -20.21
N SER A 5 8.85 4.85 -19.92
CA SER A 5 8.22 4.00 -20.92
C SER A 5 7.01 3.23 -20.36
N LYS A 6 6.15 2.72 -21.28
CA LYS A 6 5.06 1.80 -20.92
C LYS A 6 5.59 0.52 -20.27
N ALA A 7 6.77 0.05 -20.69
CA ALA A 7 7.41 -1.13 -20.13
C ALA A 7 7.77 -0.94 -18.65
N ASP A 8 8.33 0.23 -18.29
CA ASP A 8 8.66 0.55 -16.89
C ASP A 8 7.42 0.59 -16.00
N TYR A 9 6.32 1.17 -16.50
CA TYR A 9 5.05 1.16 -15.80
C TYR A 9 4.50 -0.27 -15.62
N THR A 10 4.57 -1.10 -16.66
CA THR A 10 4.11 -2.49 -16.59
C THR A 10 4.95 -3.30 -15.60
N LYS A 11 6.27 -3.10 -15.57
CA LYS A 11 7.17 -3.73 -14.60
C LYS A 11 6.78 -3.36 -13.18
N LEU A 12 6.66 -2.06 -12.87
CA LEU A 12 6.23 -1.61 -11.54
C LEU A 12 4.86 -2.17 -11.16
N LYS A 13 3.90 -2.15 -12.09
CA LYS A 13 2.56 -2.70 -11.85
C LYS A 13 2.62 -4.17 -11.40
N LEU A 14 3.43 -4.98 -12.08
CA LEU A 14 3.61 -6.39 -11.74
C LEU A 14 4.28 -6.56 -10.37
N GLU A 15 5.33 -5.77 -10.08
CA GLU A 15 5.99 -5.77 -8.77
C GLU A 15 5.01 -5.46 -7.64
N LEU A 16 4.19 -4.42 -7.80
CA LEU A 16 3.17 -4.05 -6.81
C LEU A 16 2.11 -5.13 -6.61
N GLN A 17 1.71 -5.83 -7.68
CA GLN A 17 0.76 -6.93 -7.60
C GLN A 17 1.34 -8.14 -6.84
N LEU A 18 2.61 -8.48 -7.09
CA LEU A 18 3.31 -9.55 -6.40
C LEU A 18 3.51 -9.23 -4.91
N ILE A 19 3.87 -7.99 -4.58
CA ILE A 19 3.98 -7.50 -3.21
C ILE A 19 2.63 -7.58 -2.49
N ALA A 20 1.57 -7.11 -3.13
CA ALA A 20 0.21 -7.20 -2.59
C ALA A 20 -0.18 -8.65 -2.28
N ALA A 21 0.13 -9.58 -3.19
CA ALA A 21 -0.13 -11.01 -2.97
C ALA A 21 0.63 -11.56 -1.75
N LYS A 22 1.92 -11.21 -1.59
CA LYS A 22 2.73 -11.60 -0.42
C LYS A 22 2.17 -11.03 0.88
N ILE A 23 1.74 -9.77 0.88
CA ILE A 23 1.16 -9.12 2.06
C ILE A 23 -0.15 -9.79 2.47
N LEU A 24 -1.04 -10.03 1.50
CA LEU A 24 -2.34 -10.64 1.78
C LEU A 24 -2.23 -12.06 2.35
N GLN A 25 -1.17 -12.79 2.02
CA GLN A 25 -0.90 -14.12 2.63
C GLN A 25 -0.52 -14.04 4.12
N LYS A 26 -0.05 -12.89 4.60
CA LYS A 26 0.31 -12.71 6.02
C LYS A 26 -0.83 -12.18 6.88
N ILE A 27 -1.90 -11.66 6.27
CA ILE A 27 -3.02 -11.07 6.99
C ILE A 27 -4.06 -12.15 7.27
N THR A 28 -4.34 -12.40 8.55
CA THR A 28 -5.36 -13.39 8.94
C THR A 28 -6.76 -12.80 8.91
N TYR A 29 -7.79 -13.66 8.87
CA TYR A 29 -9.18 -13.22 8.89
C TYR A 29 -9.51 -12.42 10.17
N GLU A 30 -8.97 -12.84 11.31
CA GLU A 30 -9.21 -12.22 12.62
C GLU A 30 -8.73 -10.77 12.66
N GLN A 31 -7.66 -10.46 11.92
CA GLN A 31 -7.09 -9.12 11.82
C GLN A 31 -7.95 -8.17 10.98
N ILE A 32 -8.77 -8.69 10.05
CA ILE A 32 -9.54 -7.86 9.10
C ILE A 32 -11.05 -7.89 9.31
N GLN A 33 -11.60 -8.87 10.03
CA GLN A 33 -13.05 -9.12 10.15
C GLN A 33 -13.87 -7.91 10.63
N ASN A 34 -13.29 -7.02 11.45
CA ASN A 34 -13.99 -5.86 12.03
C ASN A 34 -13.48 -4.51 11.51
N LEU A 35 -12.78 -4.51 10.37
CA LEU A 35 -12.24 -3.27 9.78
C LEU A 35 -13.22 -2.64 8.79
N ASN A 36 -13.21 -1.31 8.75
CA ASN A 36 -13.77 -0.60 7.61
C ASN A 36 -12.92 -0.90 6.37
N TYR A 37 -13.43 -1.80 5.51
CA TYR A 37 -12.72 -2.31 4.33
C TYR A 37 -12.21 -1.20 3.41
N LYS A 38 -12.98 -0.12 3.20
CA LYS A 38 -12.58 1.00 2.34
C LYS A 38 -11.37 1.75 2.91
N ALA A 39 -11.43 2.06 4.21
CA ALA A 39 -10.33 2.75 4.89
C ALA A 39 -9.09 1.85 4.97
N PHE A 40 -9.29 0.55 5.23
CA PHE A 40 -8.22 -0.44 5.25
C PHE A 40 -7.52 -0.53 3.89
N THR A 41 -8.26 -0.64 2.79
CA THR A 41 -7.70 -0.67 1.43
C THR A 41 -6.90 0.60 1.11
N ALA A 42 -7.35 1.78 1.55
CA ALA A 42 -6.58 3.01 1.39
C ALA A 42 -5.24 2.96 2.15
N GLY A 43 -5.25 2.46 3.39
CA GLY A 43 -4.02 2.19 4.15
C GLY A 43 -3.10 1.18 3.48
N LEU A 44 -3.67 0.10 2.93
CA LEU A 44 -2.93 -0.97 2.25
C LEU A 44 -2.24 -0.48 0.98
N ILE A 45 -2.93 0.32 0.16
CA ILE A 45 -2.35 0.95 -1.02
C ILE A 45 -1.16 1.83 -0.62
N TYR A 46 -1.31 2.62 0.45
CA TYR A 46 -0.23 3.45 0.95
C TYR A 46 0.95 2.62 1.48
N TYR A 47 0.68 1.56 2.26
CA TYR A 47 1.69 0.62 2.77
C TYR A 47 2.49 -0.02 1.64
N ILE A 48 1.80 -0.57 0.63
CA ILE A 48 2.42 -1.14 -0.57
C ILE A 48 3.28 -0.07 -1.27
N GLY A 49 2.79 1.16 -1.38
CA GLY A 49 3.56 2.27 -1.93
C GLY A 49 4.87 2.57 -1.18
N GLN A 50 4.93 2.31 0.14
CA GLN A 50 6.14 2.49 0.94
C GLN A 50 7.19 1.39 0.73
N THR A 51 6.84 0.27 0.09
CA THR A 51 7.80 -0.78 -0.30
C THR A 51 8.72 -0.36 -1.45
N LEU A 52 8.32 0.67 -2.22
CA LEU A 52 9.05 1.17 -3.37
C LEU A 52 10.23 2.06 -2.97
N ASP A 53 11.33 1.99 -3.74
CA ASP A 53 12.43 2.96 -3.61
C ASP A 53 11.99 4.38 -3.92
N ASN A 54 11.14 4.55 -4.93
CA ASN A 54 10.56 5.84 -5.28
C ASN A 54 9.20 6.06 -4.59
N ARG A 55 9.25 6.27 -3.27
CA ARG A 55 8.07 6.52 -2.41
C ARG A 55 7.22 7.73 -2.86
N LYS A 56 7.76 8.60 -3.72
CA LYS A 56 7.05 9.78 -4.25
C LYS A 56 5.89 9.43 -5.19
N ILE A 57 5.81 8.19 -5.68
CA ILE A 57 4.74 7.74 -6.59
C ILE A 57 3.44 7.46 -5.81
N PHE A 58 3.54 7.08 -4.53
CA PHE A 58 2.39 6.79 -3.65
C PHE A 58 2.46 7.64 -2.38
N THR A 59 2.39 8.97 -2.55
CA THR A 59 2.25 9.87 -1.42
C THR A 59 0.87 9.72 -0.77
N GLN A 60 0.76 10.08 0.52
CA GLN A 60 -0.54 10.11 1.22
C GLN A 60 -1.56 10.98 0.48
N SER A 61 -1.11 12.09 -0.12
CA SER A 61 -1.97 13.00 -0.90
C SER A 61 -2.58 12.34 -2.14
N ILE A 62 -1.81 11.52 -2.87
CA ILE A 62 -2.33 10.78 -4.03
C ILE A 62 -3.40 9.79 -3.58
N VAL A 63 -3.14 9.05 -2.50
CA VAL A 63 -4.10 8.06 -1.96
C VAL A 63 -5.36 8.74 -1.42
N GLU A 64 -5.22 9.92 -0.79
CA GLU A 64 -6.34 10.73 -0.32
C GLU A 64 -7.25 11.16 -1.47
N GLN A 65 -6.68 11.66 -2.57
CA GLN A 65 -7.45 12.06 -3.77
C GLN A 65 -8.26 10.90 -4.35
N THR A 66 -7.69 9.70 -4.40
CA THR A 66 -8.37 8.54 -5.01
C THR A 66 -9.33 7.83 -4.07
N SER A 67 -9.04 7.80 -2.77
CA SER A 67 -9.82 7.03 -1.79
C SER A 67 -10.88 7.85 -1.06
N ARG A 68 -10.79 9.18 -1.11
CA ARG A 68 -11.63 10.13 -0.35
C ARG A 68 -11.53 9.99 1.18
N PHE A 69 -10.49 9.31 1.68
CA PHE A 69 -10.15 9.29 3.10
C PHE A 69 -9.10 10.34 3.40
N SER A 70 -9.23 11.01 4.55
CA SER A 70 -8.23 11.97 4.99
C SER A 70 -6.85 11.33 5.16
N SER A 71 -5.79 12.11 4.91
CA SER A 71 -4.41 11.68 5.18
C SER A 71 -4.23 11.11 6.59
N THR A 72 -4.92 11.67 7.60
CA THR A 72 -4.90 11.16 8.97
C THR A 72 -5.49 9.76 9.09
N THR A 73 -6.58 9.47 8.38
CA THR A 73 -7.21 8.14 8.37
C THR A 73 -6.28 7.13 7.70
N ILE A 74 -5.70 7.50 6.55
CA ILE A 74 -4.75 6.65 5.81
C ILE A 74 -3.54 6.33 6.71
N ARG A 75 -2.98 7.33 7.39
CA ARG A 75 -1.86 7.15 8.33
C ARG A 75 -2.20 6.21 9.48
N LYS A 76 -3.37 6.35 10.09
CA LYS A 76 -3.82 5.43 11.15
C LYS A 76 -3.89 3.98 10.64
N LYS A 77 -4.42 3.77 9.43
CA LYS A 77 -4.50 2.42 8.83
C LYS A 77 -3.13 1.88 8.44
N TYR A 78 -2.21 2.73 7.99
CA TYR A 78 -0.82 2.38 7.75
C TYR A 78 -0.12 1.88 9.02
N HIS A 79 -0.30 2.56 10.16
CA HIS A 79 0.31 2.10 11.42
C HIS A 79 -0.23 0.73 11.85
N ILE A 80 -1.54 0.50 11.74
CA ILE A 80 -2.12 -0.82 12.01
C ILE A 80 -1.50 -1.89 11.11
N LEU A 81 -1.31 -1.60 9.82
CA LEU A 81 -0.66 -2.53 8.90
C LEU A 81 0.80 -2.77 9.26
N ASN A 82 1.53 -1.73 9.68
CA ASN A 82 2.91 -1.84 10.14
C ASN A 82 3.02 -2.71 11.40
N ASP A 83 2.06 -2.60 12.32
CA ASP A 83 2.00 -3.43 13.53
C ASP A 83 1.72 -4.91 13.19
N ILE A 84 0.96 -5.17 12.13
CA ILE A 84 0.62 -6.53 11.67
C ILE A 84 1.75 -7.15 10.83
N LEU A 85 2.34 -6.36 9.93
CA LEU A 85 3.19 -6.85 8.83
C LEU A 85 4.67 -6.58 9.02
N GLY A 86 5.06 -5.66 9.90
CA GLY A 86 6.42 -5.17 10.03
C GLY A 86 6.73 -4.00 9.08
N ASP A 87 8.02 -3.74 8.85
CA ASP A 87 8.46 -2.66 7.99
C ASP A 87 8.13 -2.96 6.51
N PRO A 88 7.50 -2.04 5.76
CA PRO A 88 7.21 -2.22 4.34
C PRO A 88 8.43 -2.59 3.49
N SER A 89 9.62 -2.10 3.84
CA SER A 89 10.85 -2.38 3.11
C SER A 89 11.24 -3.86 3.12
N GLU A 90 10.75 -4.66 4.07
CA GLU A 90 10.96 -6.11 4.13
C GLU A 90 10.26 -6.86 2.98
N PHE A 91 9.28 -6.25 2.33
CA PHE A 91 8.52 -6.86 1.23
C PHE A 91 9.07 -6.51 -0.15
N LYS A 92 10.16 -5.74 -0.21
CA LYS A 92 10.81 -5.37 -1.47
C LYS A 92 11.26 -6.64 -2.23
N LEU A 93 10.98 -6.65 -3.54
CA LEU A 93 11.38 -7.71 -4.48
C LEU A 93 12.82 -7.51 -4.96
#